data_AF-A0A975MKV6-F1
#
_entry.id   AF-A0A975MKV6-F1
#
_cell.length_a   1.000
_cell.length_b   1.000
_cell.length_c   1.000
_cell.angle_alpha   90.00
_cell.angle_beta   90.00
_cell.angle_gamma   90.00
#
_symmetry.space_group_name_H-M   'P 1'
#
loop_
_entity.id
_entity.type
_entity.pdbx_description
1 polymer ?
#
loop_
_entity_poly.entity_id
_entity_poly.type
_entity_poly.pdbx_seq_one_letter_code
_entity_poly.pdbx_strand_id
1 'polypeptide(L)'
;MAIKVVVDTNVLVAGLIGGKGPNREVLRCCLQGELLPFIGNELFLEYQDLLNREHIQALCKQTSVTLMEFLDGFAQVCRPVDARYLWRPNLKDEADNHLIELAIAANAKYIITNNVADFATAELKHLGYEVITPEQLLRLLRS
;
A
#
# COMPACT_ATOMS: atom_id res chain seq x y z
N MET A 1 7.69 -2.46 -18.55
CA MET A 1 7.37 -1.30 -17.69
C MET A 1 6.95 -1.85 -16.34
N ALA A 2 7.45 -1.29 -15.24
CA ALA A 2 7.06 -1.71 -13.89
C ALA A 2 5.58 -1.41 -13.63
N ILE A 3 4.90 -2.29 -12.89
CA ILE A 3 3.46 -2.14 -12.61
C ILE A 3 3.29 -1.08 -11.52
N LYS A 4 2.51 -0.04 -11.82
CA LYS A 4 2.22 1.04 -10.86
C LYS A 4 1.22 0.56 -9.82
N VAL A 5 1.54 0.72 -8.55
CA VAL A 5 0.69 0.24 -7.45
C VAL A 5 0.61 1.24 -6.31
N VAL A 6 -0.48 1.17 -5.54
CA VAL A 6 -0.60 1.77 -4.20
C VAL A 6 -0.64 0.61 -3.21
N VAL A 7 0.18 0.67 -2.16
CA VAL A 7 0.23 -0.35 -1.12
C VAL A 7 -0.52 0.19 0.10
N ASP A 8 -1.52 -0.53 0.59
CA ASP A 8 -2.24 -0.15 1.79
C ASP A 8 -1.38 -0.35 3.06
N THR A 9 -1.65 0.42 4.12
CA THR A 9 -1.04 0.33 5.45
C THR A 9 -1.13 -1.09 6.02
N ASN A 10 -2.27 -1.76 5.84
CA ASN A 10 -2.46 -3.11 6.38
C ASN A 10 -1.54 -4.14 5.70
N VAL A 11 -1.19 -3.94 4.43
CA VAL A 11 -0.27 -4.81 3.68
C VAL A 11 1.15 -4.57 4.14
N LEU A 12 1.52 -3.31 4.31
CA LEU A 12 2.84 -2.92 4.81
C LEU A 12 3.10 -3.52 6.19
N VAL A 13 2.17 -3.34 7.13
CA VAL A 13 2.32 -3.87 8.49
C VAL A 13 2.26 -5.38 8.53
N ALA A 14 1.33 -6.02 7.81
CA ALA A 14 1.28 -7.48 7.76
C ALA A 14 2.56 -8.07 7.13
N GLY A 15 3.18 -7.39 6.18
CA GLY A 15 4.45 -7.80 5.57
C GLY A 15 5.66 -7.65 6.49
N LEU A 16 5.61 -6.70 7.43
CA LEU A 16 6.65 -6.48 8.44
C LEU A 16 6.52 -7.43 9.64
N ILE A 17 5.29 -7.67 10.11
CA ILE A 17 5.02 -8.64 11.18
C ILE A 17 5.25 -10.07 10.67
N GLY A 18 4.71 -10.38 9.48
CA GLY A 18 4.80 -11.69 8.86
C GLY A 18 6.14 -11.88 8.17
N GLY A 19 7.08 -12.59 8.79
CA GLY A 19 8.38 -12.92 8.19
C GLY A 19 8.32 -13.74 6.88
N LYS A 20 7.14 -14.09 6.37
CA LYS A 20 6.92 -14.74 5.07
C LYS A 20 5.48 -14.53 4.62
N GLY A 21 5.22 -14.79 3.34
CA GLY A 21 3.87 -14.80 2.76
C GLY A 21 3.59 -13.63 1.81
N PRO A 22 2.35 -13.52 1.31
CA PRO A 22 2.03 -12.63 0.21
C PRO A 22 2.32 -11.15 0.47
N ASN A 23 1.99 -10.63 1.66
CA ASN A 23 2.27 -9.25 2.03
C ASN A 23 3.77 -8.91 1.94
N ARG A 24 4.63 -9.78 2.51
CA ARG A 24 6.09 -9.59 2.48
C ARG A 24 6.67 -9.69 1.07
N GLU A 25 6.09 -10.55 0.24
CA GLU A 25 6.45 -10.67 -1.18
C GLU A 25 6.16 -9.38 -1.94
N VAL A 26 4.99 -8.76 -1.74
CA VAL A 26 4.65 -7.47 -2.36
C VAL A 26 5.68 -6.39 -2.04
N LEU A 27 6.06 -6.25 -0.76
CA LEU A 27 7.08 -5.28 -0.34
C LEU A 27 8.43 -5.56 -1.00
N ARG A 28 8.80 -6.84 -1.14
CA ARG A 28 10.04 -7.23 -1.82
C ARG A 28 10.00 -6.95 -3.32
N CYS A 29 8.89 -7.24 -4.02
CA CYS A 29 8.73 -6.88 -5.42
C CYS A 29 8.85 -5.36 -5.63
N CYS A 30 8.37 -4.54 -4.69
CA CYS A 30 8.59 -3.09 -4.71
C CYS A 30 10.08 -2.73 -4.56
N LEU A 31 10.75 -3.28 -3.56
CA LEU A 31 12.18 -3.04 -3.31
C LEU A 31 13.09 -3.54 -4.45
N GLN A 32 12.66 -4.56 -5.19
CA GLN A 32 13.37 -5.10 -6.35
C GLN A 32 13.03 -4.37 -7.66
N GLY A 33 12.09 -3.42 -7.64
CA GLY A 33 11.68 -2.64 -8.82
C GLY A 33 10.76 -3.38 -9.79
N GLU A 34 10.23 -4.55 -9.41
CA GLU A 34 9.21 -5.27 -10.19
C GLU A 34 7.86 -4.54 -10.14
N LEU A 35 7.56 -3.95 -8.98
CA LEU A 35 6.45 -3.04 -8.76
C LEU A 35 6.98 -1.62 -8.56
N LEU A 36 6.21 -0.63 -9.04
CA LEU A 36 6.47 0.78 -8.82
C LEU A 36 5.45 1.33 -7.83
N PRO A 37 5.77 1.39 -6.52
CA PRO A 37 4.84 1.89 -5.52
C PRO A 37 4.72 3.41 -5.61
N PHE A 38 3.49 3.92 -5.49
CA PHE A 38 3.19 5.33 -5.37
C PHE A 38 2.76 5.66 -3.95
N ILE A 39 3.15 6.84 -3.48
CA ILE A 39 2.86 7.29 -2.11
C ILE A 39 2.44 8.75 -2.11
N GLY A 40 1.40 9.06 -1.33
CA GLY A 40 0.96 10.41 -1.04
C GLY A 40 1.34 10.81 0.39
N ASN A 41 1.18 12.09 0.72
CA ASN A 41 1.54 12.60 2.06
C ASN A 41 0.75 11.91 3.18
N GLU A 42 -0.56 11.74 3.02
CA GLU A 42 -1.41 11.12 4.04
C GLU A 42 -1.06 9.66 4.28
N LEU A 43 -0.94 8.86 3.20
CA LEU A 43 -0.50 7.47 3.31
C LEU A 43 0.88 7.32 3.97
N PHE A 44 1.82 8.23 3.66
CA PHE A 44 3.13 8.22 4.30
C PHE A 44 3.06 8.54 5.81
N LEU A 45 2.26 9.54 6.19
CA LEU A 45 2.02 9.88 7.58
C LEU A 45 1.35 8.73 8.33
N GLU A 46 0.39 8.04 7.71
CA GLU A 46 -0.23 6.85 8.27
C GLU A 46 0.79 5.73 8.51
N TYR A 47 1.71 5.50 7.57
CA TYR A 47 2.80 4.55 7.78
C TYR A 47 3.66 4.95 8.98
N GLN A 48 4.06 6.22 9.07
CA GLN A 48 4.87 6.72 10.19
C GLN A 48 4.15 6.53 11.52
N ASP A 49 2.89 6.94 11.61
CA ASP A 49 2.09 6.86 12.83
C ASP A 49 1.88 5.40 13.26
N LEU A 50 1.57 4.52 12.30
CA LEU A 50 1.32 3.11 12.56
C LEU A 50 2.58 2.37 13.02
N LEU A 51 3.72 2.60 12.36
CA LEU A 51 4.99 1.95 12.70
C LEU A 51 5.59 2.50 14.00
N ASN A 52 5.22 3.71 14.43
CA ASN A 52 5.62 4.26 15.72
C ASN A 52 4.84 3.69 16.91
N ARG A 53 3.74 2.95 16.70
CA ARG A 53 2.95 2.38 17.81
C ARG A 53 3.74 1.26 18.52
N GLU A 54 3.82 1.33 19.85
CA GLU A 54 4.59 0.38 20.67
C GLU A 54 4.21 -1.09 20.40
N HIS A 55 2.91 -1.37 20.22
CA HIS A 55 2.46 -2.74 19.94
C HIS A 55 2.93 -3.25 18.57
N ILE A 56 3.00 -2.40 17.54
CA ILE A 56 3.53 -2.77 16.22
C ILE A 56 5.03 -3.03 16.31
N GLN A 57 5.77 -2.13 16.98
CA GLN A 57 7.20 -2.34 17.24
C GLN A 57 7.44 -3.66 17.99
N ALA A 58 6.58 -3.98 18.95
CA ALA A 58 6.68 -5.21 19.73
C ALA A 58 6.40 -6.48 18.91
N LEU A 59 5.56 -6.40 17.87
CA LEU A 59 5.27 -7.52 16.96
C LEU A 59 6.39 -7.72 15.92
N CYS A 60 7.10 -6.64 15.54
CA CYS A 60 8.17 -6.67 14.55
C CYS A 60 9.57 -6.90 15.11
N LYS A 61 9.71 -7.42 16.35
CA LYS A 61 10.98 -7.58 17.09
C LYS A 61 12.08 -8.41 16.40
N GLN A 62 11.79 -9.06 15.28
CA GLN A 62 12.74 -9.92 14.55
C GLN A 62 13.47 -9.23 13.40
N THR A 63 13.26 -7.93 13.18
CA THR A 63 13.90 -7.18 12.10
C THR A 63 15.33 -6.74 12.49
N SER A 64 16.28 -6.84 11.56
CA SER A 64 17.69 -6.41 11.75
C SER A 64 17.90 -4.90 11.68
N VAL A 65 16.87 -4.17 11.26
CA VAL A 65 16.80 -2.70 11.18
C VAL A 65 15.57 -2.23 11.92
N THR A 66 15.56 -0.97 12.33
CA THR A 66 14.38 -0.34 12.92
C THR A 66 13.25 -0.20 11.88
N LEU A 67 12.01 -0.08 12.34
CA LEU A 67 10.87 0.12 11.43
C LEU A 67 10.94 1.45 10.68
N MET A 68 11.55 2.49 11.28
CA MET A 68 11.75 3.79 10.63
C MET A 68 12.83 3.71 9.55
N GLU A 69 13.94 3.01 9.80
CA GLU A 69 14.95 2.76 8.76
C GLU A 69 14.37 1.96 7.59
N PHE A 70 13.51 0.98 7.87
CA PHE A 70 12.77 0.29 6.82
C PHE A 70 11.88 1.26 6.03
N LEU A 71 11.11 2.10 6.73
CA LEU A 71 10.20 3.05 6.09
C LEU A 71 10.96 4.04 5.20
N ASP A 72 12.09 4.56 5.66
CA ASP A 72 12.96 5.44 4.86
C ASP A 72 13.47 4.72 3.59
N GLY A 73 13.90 3.46 3.72
CA GLY A 73 14.32 2.65 2.59
C GLY A 73 13.18 2.33 1.62
N PHE A 74 11.98 2.06 2.13
CA PHE A 74 10.79 1.85 1.32
C PHE A 74 10.35 3.12 0.59
N ALA A 75 10.40 4.28 1.27
CA ALA A 75 10.08 5.57 0.67
C ALA A 75 11.01 5.93 -0.49
N GLN A 76 12.29 5.50 -0.45
CA GLN A 76 13.23 5.70 -1.56
C GLN A 76 12.83 4.98 -2.85
N VAL A 77 12.10 3.87 -2.77
CA VAL A 77 11.59 3.15 -3.96
C VAL A 77 10.20 3.63 -4.39
N CYS A 78 9.52 4.44 -3.56
CA CYS A 78 8.24 5.03 -3.87
C CYS A 78 8.33 6.23 -4.80
N ARG A 79 7.29 6.43 -5.61
CA ARG A 79 7.06 7.66 -6.38
C ARG A 79 6.09 8.57 -5.62
N PRO A 80 6.52 9.76 -5.18
CA PRO A 80 5.64 10.69 -4.50
C PRO A 80 4.62 11.26 -5.49
N VAL A 81 3.37 11.37 -5.06
CA VAL A 81 2.30 12.04 -5.80
C VAL A 81 1.55 12.97 -4.87
N ASP A 82 1.40 14.21 -5.32
CA ASP A 82 0.54 15.20 -4.69
C ASP A 82 -0.90 15.00 -5.18
N ALA A 83 -1.65 14.14 -4.49
CA ALA A 83 -3.07 13.94 -4.75
C ALA A 83 -3.84 15.17 -4.21
N ARG A 84 -4.49 15.92 -5.11
CA ARG A 84 -5.30 17.08 -4.72
C ARG A 84 -6.71 16.61 -4.36
N TYR A 85 -6.99 16.67 -3.06
CA TYR A 85 -8.23 16.30 -2.36
C TYR A 85 -9.50 17.00 -2.83
N LEU A 86 -10.00 16.65 -4.02
CA LEU A 86 -11.19 17.26 -4.60
C LEU A 86 -12.40 16.31 -4.64
N TRP A 87 -12.23 15.01 -4.33
CA TRP A 87 -13.30 14.03 -4.53
C TRP A 87 -13.39 13.01 -3.40
N ARG A 88 -14.46 13.08 -2.60
CA ARG A 88 -14.77 12.11 -1.54
C ARG A 88 -15.78 11.07 -2.03
N PRO A 89 -15.36 9.87 -2.43
CA PRO A 89 -16.26 8.83 -2.96
C PRO A 89 -17.12 8.13 -1.89
N ASN A 90 -17.22 8.68 -0.67
CA ASN A 90 -18.00 8.13 0.44
C ASN A 90 -17.75 6.62 0.67
N LEU A 91 -16.48 6.24 0.79
CA LEU A 91 -16.14 4.89 1.25
C LEU A 91 -16.76 4.58 2.60
N LYS A 92 -16.92 3.28 2.88
CA LYS A 92 -17.40 2.80 4.17
C LYS A 92 -16.46 3.20 5.31
N ASP A 93 -15.16 3.17 5.07
CA ASP A 93 -14.16 3.81 5.91
C ASP A 93 -13.70 5.11 5.22
N GLU A 94 -14.01 6.26 5.82
CA GLU A 94 -13.64 7.54 5.24
C GLU A 94 -12.11 7.75 5.21
N ALA A 95 -11.38 7.08 6.10
CA ALA A 95 -9.92 7.14 6.11
C ALA A 95 -9.33 6.57 4.82
N ASP A 96 -9.95 5.55 4.21
CA ASP A 96 -9.43 4.91 3.00
C ASP A 96 -9.63 5.73 1.71
N ASN A 97 -10.36 6.85 1.77
CA ASN A 97 -10.65 7.67 0.57
C ASN A 97 -9.37 8.18 -0.09
N HIS A 98 -8.36 8.51 0.71
CA HIS A 98 -7.09 9.03 0.21
C HIS A 98 -6.32 8.01 -0.63
N LEU A 99 -6.50 6.70 -0.39
CA LEU A 99 -5.89 5.63 -1.19
C LEU A 99 -6.43 5.61 -2.62
N ILE A 100 -7.72 5.89 -2.77
CA ILE A 100 -8.39 5.96 -4.08
C ILE A 100 -7.90 7.19 -4.85
N GLU A 101 -7.93 8.35 -4.21
CA GLU A 101 -7.46 9.59 -4.84
C GLU A 101 -5.99 9.46 -5.27
N LEU A 102 -5.16 8.86 -4.42
CA LEU A 102 -3.77 8.57 -4.74
C LEU A 102 -3.66 7.62 -5.95
N ALA A 103 -4.44 6.55 -5.99
CA ALA A 103 -4.42 5.60 -7.11
C ALA A 103 -4.79 6.27 -8.44
N ILE A 104 -5.81 7.14 -8.42
CA ILE A 104 -6.23 7.91 -9.61
C ILE A 104 -5.14 8.89 -10.02
N ALA A 105 -4.62 9.69 -9.09
CA ALA A 105 -3.59 10.70 -9.36
C ALA A 105 -2.28 10.06 -9.88
N ALA A 106 -1.92 8.88 -9.36
CA ALA A 106 -0.77 8.10 -9.81
C ALA A 106 -1.00 7.35 -11.14
N ASN A 107 -2.26 7.27 -11.59
CA ASN A 107 -2.70 6.31 -12.61
C ASN A 107 -2.18 4.90 -12.28
N ALA A 108 -2.39 4.49 -11.03
CA ALA A 108 -1.99 3.19 -10.51
C ALA A 108 -2.88 2.10 -11.10
N LYS A 109 -2.27 0.97 -11.45
CA LYS A 109 -3.03 -0.18 -11.96
C LYS A 109 -3.75 -0.91 -10.83
N TYR A 110 -3.12 -0.98 -9.66
CA TYR A 110 -3.63 -1.73 -8.52
C TYR A 110 -3.54 -0.94 -7.22
N ILE A 111 -4.60 -1.02 -6.41
CA ILE A 111 -4.54 -0.81 -4.96
C ILE A 111 -4.42 -2.18 -4.31
N ILE A 112 -3.36 -2.39 -3.54
CA ILE A 112 -3.08 -3.67 -2.89
C ILE A 112 -3.48 -3.57 -1.43
N THR A 113 -4.51 -4.31 -1.03
CA THR A 113 -5.07 -4.29 0.33
C THR A 113 -5.53 -5.69 0.75
N ASN A 114 -5.49 -5.98 2.06
CA ASN A 114 -6.15 -7.16 2.61
C ASN A 114 -7.67 -6.95 2.80
N ASN A 115 -8.16 -5.71 2.74
CA ASN A 115 -9.54 -5.33 3.04
C ASN A 115 -10.35 -4.97 1.77
N VAL A 116 -10.26 -5.81 0.72
CA VAL A 116 -10.89 -5.52 -0.59
C VAL A 116 -12.39 -5.22 -0.50
N ALA A 117 -13.08 -5.80 0.48
CA ALA A 117 -14.51 -5.58 0.71
C ALA A 117 -14.86 -4.12 1.06
N ASP A 118 -13.96 -3.38 1.69
CA ASP A 118 -14.21 -1.98 2.08
C ASP A 118 -14.16 -1.03 0.87
N PHE A 119 -13.55 -1.48 -0.24
CA PHE A 119 -13.50 -0.77 -1.53
C PHE A 119 -14.54 -1.26 -2.54
N ALA A 120 -15.44 -2.16 -2.16
CA ALA A 120 -16.36 -2.82 -3.08
C ALA A 120 -17.62 -1.99 -3.45
N THR A 121 -17.51 -0.67 -3.53
CA THR A 121 -18.63 0.20 -3.92
C THR A 121 -18.73 0.32 -5.45
N ALA A 122 -19.96 0.38 -5.97
CA ALA A 122 -20.21 0.37 -7.42
C ALA A 122 -19.59 1.58 -8.15
N GLU A 123 -19.51 2.73 -7.48
CA GLU A 123 -18.95 3.98 -8.01
C GLU A 123 -17.45 3.86 -8.33
N LEU A 124 -16.74 2.93 -7.70
CA LEU A 124 -15.28 2.78 -7.84
C LEU A 124 -14.85 1.87 -8.97
N LYS A 125 -15.76 1.05 -9.51
CA LYS A 125 -15.45 -0.01 -10.49
C LYS A 125 -14.98 0.51 -11.86
N HIS A 126 -15.07 1.82 -12.12
CA HIS A 126 -14.82 2.41 -13.44
C HIS A 126 -13.66 3.43 -13.45
N LEU A 127 -12.85 3.48 -12.41
CA LEU A 127 -11.83 4.52 -12.22
C LEU A 127 -10.44 4.16 -12.74
N GLY A 128 -10.31 3.04 -13.46
CA GLY A 128 -9.07 2.64 -14.14
C GLY A 128 -8.03 1.95 -13.24
N TYR A 129 -8.33 1.73 -11.96
CA TYR A 129 -7.56 0.89 -11.06
C TYR A 129 -8.38 -0.33 -10.61
N GLU A 130 -7.69 -1.40 -10.20
CA GLU A 130 -8.30 -2.57 -9.59
C GLU A 130 -7.85 -2.71 -8.12
N VAL A 131 -8.76 -3.10 -7.23
CA VAL A 131 -8.43 -3.38 -5.83
C VAL A 131 -8.25 -4.88 -5.66
N ILE A 132 -7.05 -5.31 -5.28
CA ILE A 132 -6.69 -6.72 -5.22
C ILE A 132 -5.95 -7.07 -3.94
N THR A 133 -6.01 -8.35 -3.54
CA THR A 133 -5.21 -8.86 -2.45
C THR A 133 -3.74 -9.06 -2.88
N PRO A 134 -2.81 -9.07 -1.92
CA PRO A 134 -1.42 -9.45 -2.18
C PRO A 134 -1.30 -10.79 -2.91
N GLU A 135 -2.10 -11.79 -2.55
CA GLU A 135 -2.06 -13.11 -3.19
C GLU A 135 -2.50 -13.06 -4.66
N GLN A 136 -3.55 -12.29 -4.97
CA GLN A 136 -4.01 -12.11 -6.35
C GLN A 136 -2.93 -11.44 -7.20
N LEU A 137 -2.26 -10.40 -6.68
CA LEU A 137 -1.17 -9.74 -7.39
C LEU A 137 -0.05 -10.72 -7.76
N LEU A 138 0.37 -11.56 -6.80
CA LEU A 138 1.47 -12.50 -7.04
C LEU A 138 1.12 -13.58 -8.05
N ARG A 139 -0.16 -13.98 -8.14
CA ARG A 139 -0.61 -14.88 -9.22
C ARG A 139 -0.51 -14.20 -10.58
N LEU A 140 -0.87 -12.91 -10.67
CA LEU A 140 -0.76 -12.11 -11.90
C LEU A 140 0.69 -11.85 -12.34
N LEU A 141 1.64 -11.75 -11.40
CA LEU A 141 3.05 -11.58 -11.72
C LEU A 141 3.73 -12.86 -12.23
N ARG A 142 3.14 -14.03 -11.95
CA ARG A 142 3.68 -15.35 -12.34
C ARG A 142 3.12 -15.88 -13.66
N SER A 143 2.12 -15.22 -14.24
CA SER A 143 1.51 -15.54 -15.53
C SER A 143 2.17 -14.77 -16.66
#